data_AF-A0A928VG00-F1
#
_entry.id   AF-A0A928VG00-F1
#
_cell.length_a   1.000
_cell.length_b   1.000
_cell.length_c   1.000
_cell.angle_alpha   90.00
_cell.angle_beta   90.00
_cell.angle_gamma   90.00
#
_symmetry.space_group_name_H-M   'P 1'
#
loop_
_entity.id
_entity.type
_entity.pdbx_description
1 polymer ?
#
loop_
_entity_poly.entity_id
_entity_poly.type
_entity_poly.pdbx_seq_one_letter_code
_entity_poly.pdbx_strand_id
1 'polypeptide(L)'
;MSQAPSNRPNPQDTHLNRARASLRQAFTNYSQFLRSTKNPSIESALKSELETISSNLKKLDQYILRIAVFGLVSRGKSAILNALIGEKVFETGPLNGVTQAPSVMTWTPSGGFVSESRSIIPESSSKIRIELIDTPGLDEIDGQARADMAKEVARQADLILFVISGDITRTEYKALCDLRQAQKPLIL
;
A
#
# COMPACT_ATOMS: atom_id res chain seq x y z
N MET A 1 -27.20 -11.77 -37.01
CA MET A 1 -27.79 -11.60 -35.67
C MET A 1 -26.68 -11.18 -34.72
N SER A 2 -26.66 -9.91 -34.34
CA SER A 2 -25.65 -9.34 -33.43
C SER A 2 -25.98 -9.79 -32.01
N GLN A 3 -25.05 -10.49 -31.34
CA GLN A 3 -25.24 -10.90 -29.95
C GLN A 3 -25.12 -9.66 -29.05
N ALA A 4 -26.10 -9.46 -28.17
CA ALA A 4 -26.09 -8.39 -27.18
C ALA A 4 -24.95 -8.61 -26.17
N PRO A 5 -24.27 -7.54 -25.69
CA PRO A 5 -23.20 -7.67 -24.72
C PRO A 5 -23.77 -8.24 -23.42
N SER A 6 -23.17 -9.33 -22.93
CA SER A 6 -23.57 -9.99 -21.69
C SER A 6 -23.32 -9.06 -20.49
N ASN A 7 -24.39 -8.50 -19.94
CA ASN A 7 -24.40 -7.56 -18.81
C ASN A 7 -24.11 -8.22 -17.44
N ARG A 8 -23.20 -9.21 -17.38
CA ARG A 8 -22.82 -9.83 -16.10
C ARG A 8 -21.85 -8.87 -15.38
N PRO A 9 -22.16 -8.42 -14.16
CA PRO A 9 -21.26 -7.56 -13.41
C PRO A 9 -19.93 -8.30 -13.20
N ASN A 10 -18.82 -7.62 -13.48
CA ASN A 10 -17.49 -8.16 -13.24
C ASN A 10 -17.38 -8.55 -11.74
N PRO A 11 -16.97 -9.79 -11.40
CA PRO A 11 -16.81 -10.23 -10.02
C PRO A 11 -15.98 -9.26 -9.17
N GLN A 12 -14.99 -8.61 -9.77
CA GLN A 12 -14.09 -7.68 -9.08
C GLN A 12 -14.76 -6.35 -8.73
N ASP A 13 -15.61 -5.81 -9.62
CA ASP A 13 -16.46 -4.65 -9.32
C ASP A 13 -17.41 -4.97 -8.16
N THR A 14 -17.88 -6.21 -8.10
CA THR A 14 -18.75 -6.69 -7.03
C THR A 14 -18.03 -6.70 -5.67
N HIS A 15 -16.78 -7.15 -5.62
CA HIS A 15 -15.97 -7.13 -4.40
C HIS A 15 -15.61 -5.71 -3.96
N LEU A 16 -15.20 -4.85 -4.89
CA LEU A 16 -14.85 -3.46 -4.60
C LEU A 16 -16.05 -2.67 -4.08
N ASN A 17 -17.21 -2.80 -4.73
CA ASN A 17 -18.44 -2.15 -4.30
C ASN A 17 -18.90 -2.65 -2.92
N ARG A 18 -18.75 -3.94 -2.64
CA ARG A 18 -19.02 -4.50 -1.30
C ARG A 18 -18.07 -3.92 -0.24
N ALA A 19 -16.78 -3.81 -0.55
CA ALA A 19 -15.80 -3.22 0.36
C ALA A 19 -16.13 -1.75 0.67
N ARG A 20 -16.44 -0.95 -0.36
CA ARG A 20 -16.89 0.44 -0.21
C ARG A 20 -18.14 0.55 0.66
N ALA A 21 -19.16 -0.25 0.39
CA ALA A 21 -20.40 -0.24 1.17
C ALA A 21 -20.15 -0.58 2.65
N SER A 22 -19.32 -1.59 2.91
CA SER A 22 -18.97 -2.02 4.27
C SER A 22 -18.23 -0.93 5.05
N LEU A 23 -17.24 -0.29 4.42
CA LEU A 23 -16.49 0.80 5.04
C LEU A 23 -17.35 2.05 5.28
N ARG A 24 -18.24 2.41 4.34
CA ARG A 24 -19.20 3.52 4.53
C ARG A 24 -20.13 3.24 5.72
N GLN A 25 -20.65 2.03 5.83
CA GLN A 25 -21.48 1.62 6.97
C GLN A 25 -20.71 1.71 8.29
N ALA A 26 -19.48 1.19 8.34
CA ALA A 26 -18.64 1.27 9.52
C ALA A 26 -18.38 2.72 9.92
N PHE A 27 -18.05 3.59 8.96
CA PHE A 27 -17.84 5.02 9.18
C PHE A 27 -19.08 5.70 9.80
N THR A 28 -20.26 5.43 9.24
CA THR A 28 -21.53 5.97 9.79
C THR A 28 -21.77 5.48 11.22
N ASN A 29 -21.56 4.19 11.49
CA ASN A 29 -21.79 3.63 12.83
C ASN A 29 -20.83 4.24 13.88
N TYR A 30 -19.53 4.29 13.58
CA TYR A 30 -18.53 4.84 14.50
C TYR A 30 -18.66 6.35 14.69
N SER A 31 -19.02 7.10 13.64
CA SER A 31 -19.25 8.55 13.77
C SER A 31 -20.49 8.88 14.60
N GLN A 32 -21.55 8.06 14.53
CA GLN A 32 -22.70 8.17 15.43
C GLN A 32 -22.31 7.88 16.88
N PHE A 33 -21.54 6.81 17.11
CA PHE A 33 -21.06 6.47 18.45
C PHE A 33 -20.15 7.55 19.03
N LEU A 34 -19.25 8.11 18.22
CA LEU A 34 -18.36 9.21 18.61
C LEU A 34 -19.14 10.45 19.11
N ARG A 35 -20.29 10.76 18.53
CA ARG A 35 -21.15 11.87 18.99
C ARG A 35 -21.81 11.61 20.35
N SER A 36 -21.93 10.35 20.75
CA SER A 36 -22.63 9.93 21.96
C SER A 36 -21.69 9.64 23.15
N THR A 37 -20.43 9.31 22.89
CA THR A 37 -19.45 8.99 23.94
C THR A 37 -19.03 10.26 24.70
N LYS A 38 -18.85 10.12 26.01
CA LYS A 38 -18.35 11.18 26.91
C LYS A 38 -16.95 10.87 27.45
N ASN A 39 -16.34 9.77 27.00
CA ASN A 39 -15.02 9.34 27.47
C ASN A 39 -13.93 9.88 26.51
N PRO A 40 -13.05 10.79 26.97
CA PRO A 40 -12.03 11.43 26.11
C PRO A 40 -11.03 10.46 25.48
N SER A 41 -10.65 9.39 26.17
CA SER A 41 -9.70 8.39 25.65
C SER A 41 -10.31 7.60 24.50
N ILE A 42 -11.58 7.21 24.65
CA ILE A 42 -12.34 6.50 23.59
C ILE A 42 -12.57 7.44 22.41
N GLU A 43 -12.88 8.72 22.68
CA GLU A 43 -13.08 9.72 21.64
C GLU A 43 -11.82 9.88 20.76
N SER A 44 -10.64 9.98 21.36
CA SER A 44 -9.37 10.10 20.64
C SER A 44 -9.08 8.86 19.79
N ALA A 45 -9.24 7.65 20.35
CA ALA A 45 -9.01 6.41 19.61
C ALA A 45 -9.97 6.27 18.42
N LEU A 46 -11.26 6.57 18.62
CA LEU A 46 -12.27 6.52 17.55
C LEU A 46 -12.03 7.54 16.44
N LYS A 47 -11.54 8.74 16.77
CA LYS A 47 -11.15 9.73 15.76
C LYS A 47 -10.05 9.18 14.85
N SER A 48 -9.01 8.58 15.43
CA SER A 48 -7.92 7.97 14.64
C SER A 48 -8.41 6.81 13.75
N GLU A 49 -9.31 5.97 14.27
CA GLU A 49 -9.93 4.90 13.48
C GLU A 49 -10.79 5.44 12.34
N LEU A 50 -11.59 6.47 12.60
CA LEU A 50 -12.42 7.13 11.57
C LEU A 50 -11.57 7.79 10.48
N GLU A 51 -10.45 8.40 10.83
CA GLU A 51 -9.46 8.92 9.86
C GLU A 51 -8.90 7.79 8.99
N THR A 52 -8.58 6.64 9.59
CA THR A 52 -8.10 5.46 8.86
C THR A 52 -9.16 4.93 7.89
N ILE A 53 -10.43 4.79 8.33
CA ILE A 53 -11.55 4.37 7.47
C ILE A 53 -11.78 5.37 6.33
N SER A 54 -11.76 6.67 6.64
CA SER A 54 -11.93 7.75 5.65
C SER A 54 -10.84 7.72 4.58
N SER A 55 -9.59 7.55 5.01
CA SER A 55 -8.44 7.39 4.11
C SER A 55 -8.61 6.17 3.19
N ASN A 56 -9.00 5.02 3.75
CA ASN A 56 -9.24 3.81 2.97
C ASN A 56 -10.39 3.96 1.97
N LEU A 57 -11.49 4.61 2.36
CA LEU A 57 -12.60 4.93 1.45
C LEU A 57 -12.13 5.81 0.29
N LYS A 58 -11.33 6.85 0.59
CA LYS A 58 -10.75 7.71 -0.44
C LYS A 58 -9.88 6.90 -1.40
N LYS A 59 -9.02 6.00 -0.91
CA LYS A 59 -8.21 5.10 -1.75
C LYS A 59 -9.08 4.26 -2.68
N LEU A 60 -10.13 3.63 -2.15
CA LEU A 60 -11.04 2.79 -2.95
C LEU A 60 -11.80 3.61 -4.00
N ASP A 61 -12.35 4.77 -3.64
CA ASP A 61 -13.08 5.64 -4.57
C ASP A 61 -12.17 6.17 -5.70
N GLN A 62 -10.88 6.28 -5.40
CA GLN A 62 -9.84 6.78 -6.30
C GLN A 62 -9.04 5.70 -7.03
N TYR A 63 -9.35 4.42 -6.81
CA TYR A 63 -8.63 3.25 -7.33
C TYR A 63 -7.12 3.32 -7.06
N ILE A 64 -6.74 3.75 -5.86
CA ILE A 64 -5.35 3.83 -5.41
C ILE A 64 -4.96 2.54 -4.71
N LEU A 65 -3.87 1.93 -5.19
CA LEU A 65 -3.20 0.81 -4.55
C LEU A 65 -1.87 1.28 -3.97
N ARG A 66 -1.64 1.08 -2.67
CA ARG A 66 -0.39 1.48 -2.02
C ARG A 66 0.55 0.29 -1.83
N ILE A 67 1.73 0.35 -2.42
CA ILE A 67 2.76 -0.69 -2.34
C ILE A 67 3.95 -0.11 -1.58
N ALA A 68 4.30 -0.71 -0.44
CA ALA A 68 5.48 -0.32 0.32
C ALA A 68 6.65 -1.25 0.03
N VAL A 69 7.81 -0.66 -0.27
CA VAL A 69 9.04 -1.40 -0.59
C VAL A 69 9.97 -1.38 0.60
N PHE A 70 10.22 -2.56 1.16
CA PHE A 70 11.07 -2.79 2.33
C PHE A 70 12.31 -3.61 1.95
N GLY A 71 13.29 -3.64 2.84
CA GLY A 71 14.55 -4.36 2.66
C GLY A 71 15.68 -3.63 3.36
N LEU A 72 16.80 -4.33 3.58
CA LEU A 72 17.97 -3.74 4.22
C LEU A 72 18.59 -2.60 3.38
N VAL A 73 19.52 -1.86 3.98
CA VAL A 73 20.28 -0.82 3.27
C VAL A 73 20.99 -1.43 2.06
N SER A 74 21.08 -0.64 0.97
CA SER A 74 21.83 -1.02 -0.23
C SER A 74 21.36 -2.32 -0.92
N ARG A 75 20.08 -2.69 -0.77
CA ARG A 75 19.44 -3.81 -1.50
C ARG A 75 18.83 -3.44 -2.85
N GLY A 76 18.90 -2.17 -3.26
CA GLY A 76 18.39 -1.72 -4.56
C GLY A 76 16.90 -1.38 -4.59
N LYS A 77 16.27 -1.09 -3.43
CA LYS A 77 14.84 -0.71 -3.33
C LYS A 77 14.47 0.42 -4.30
N SER A 78 15.16 1.55 -4.21
CA SER A 78 14.96 2.72 -5.07
C SER A 78 15.28 2.44 -6.54
N ALA A 79 16.22 1.54 -6.82
CA ALA A 79 16.57 1.14 -8.19
C ALA A 79 15.47 0.28 -8.83
N ILE A 80 14.88 -0.68 -8.09
CA ILE A 80 13.73 -1.46 -8.54
C ILE A 80 12.52 -0.56 -8.78
N LEU A 81 12.27 0.39 -7.88
CA LEU A 81 11.19 1.36 -8.04
C LEU A 81 11.36 2.21 -9.31
N ASN A 82 12.55 2.73 -9.56
CA ASN A 82 12.86 3.46 -10.79
C ASN A 82 12.68 2.59 -12.04
N ALA A 83 13.10 1.32 -11.99
CA ALA A 83 12.93 0.38 -13.09
C ALA A 83 11.46 0.05 -13.36
N LEU A 84 10.64 -0.08 -12.32
CA LEU A 84 9.19 -0.29 -12.43
C LEU A 84 8.48 0.92 -13.05
N ILE A 85 8.86 2.13 -12.63
CA ILE A 85 8.29 3.38 -13.16
C ILE A 85 8.77 3.63 -14.60
N GLY A 86 9.99 3.20 -14.94
CA GLY A 86 10.67 3.51 -16.20
C GLY A 86 11.39 4.86 -16.18
N GLU A 87 11.45 5.53 -15.03
CA GLU A 87 12.06 6.85 -14.84
C GLU A 87 12.90 6.89 -13.57
N LYS A 88 13.92 7.76 -13.52
CA LYS A 88 14.78 7.94 -12.35
C LYS A 88 14.16 8.96 -11.38
N VAL A 89 13.16 8.53 -10.62
CA VAL A 89 12.39 9.38 -9.70
C VAL A 89 12.97 9.36 -8.28
N PHE A 90 13.33 8.18 -7.78
CA PHE A 90 13.94 8.01 -6.47
C PHE A 90 15.46 8.19 -6.55
N GLU A 91 16.05 8.83 -5.53
CA GLU A 91 17.50 9.00 -5.44
C GLU A 91 18.19 7.64 -5.29
N THR A 92 19.17 7.39 -6.15
CA THR A 92 19.99 6.17 -6.11
C THR A 92 21.45 6.58 -6.03
N GLY A 93 22.18 6.07 -5.03
CA GLY A 93 23.61 6.34 -4.86
C GLY A 93 24.33 5.22 -4.11
N PRO A 94 25.67 5.10 -4.28
CA PRO A 94 26.50 4.11 -3.59
C PRO A 94 26.76 4.44 -2.12
N LEU A 95 26.38 5.65 -1.68
CA LEU A 95 26.47 6.09 -0.29
C LEU A 95 25.28 5.50 0.48
N ASN A 96 25.59 4.80 1.57
CA ASN A 96 24.60 4.11 2.41
C ASN A 96 23.49 5.07 2.88
N GLY A 97 22.23 4.63 2.84
CA GLY A 97 21.11 5.30 3.51
C GLY A 97 20.62 6.61 2.89
N VAL A 98 20.64 6.77 1.55
CA VAL A 98 20.14 8.00 0.91
C VAL A 98 18.66 8.28 1.27
N THR A 99 17.84 7.23 1.34
CA THR A 99 16.44 7.34 1.78
C THR A 99 16.38 7.45 3.30
N GLN A 100 16.32 8.68 3.81
CA GLN A 100 16.26 8.97 5.26
C GLN A 100 14.85 8.96 5.84
N ALA A 101 13.84 9.20 5.00
CA ALA A 101 12.42 9.18 5.33
C ALA A 101 11.63 8.45 4.23
N PRO A 102 10.43 7.92 4.53
CA PRO A 102 9.60 7.28 3.52
C PRO A 102 9.22 8.29 2.43
N SER A 103 9.41 7.90 1.16
CA SER A 103 9.06 8.73 0.02
C SER A 103 7.93 8.08 -0.78
N VAL A 104 6.91 8.86 -1.14
CA VAL A 104 5.72 8.37 -1.84
C VAL A 104 5.72 8.93 -3.26
N MET A 105 5.64 8.05 -4.25
CA MET A 105 5.47 8.40 -5.66
C MET A 105 4.15 7.83 -6.18
N THR A 106 3.35 8.67 -6.84
CA THR A 106 2.14 8.19 -7.54
C THR A 106 2.49 7.86 -8.98
N TRP A 107 2.36 6.60 -9.34
CA TRP A 107 2.57 6.07 -10.67
C TRP A 107 1.25 5.58 -11.26
N THR A 108 0.96 5.97 -12.50
CA THR A 108 -0.19 5.42 -13.25
C THR A 108 0.38 4.57 -14.37
N PRO A 109 0.31 3.22 -14.28
CA PRO A 109 0.85 2.36 -15.32
C PRO A 109 0.22 2.68 -16.68
N SER A 110 1.03 3.12 -17.64
CA SER A 110 0.61 3.36 -19.01
C SER A 110 1.15 2.25 -19.91
N GLY A 111 0.33 1.23 -20.17
CA GLY A 111 0.61 0.16 -21.13
C GLY A 111 1.21 -1.13 -20.55
N GLY A 112 0.76 -2.26 -21.12
CA GLY A 112 1.60 -3.41 -21.48
C GLY A 112 2.09 -4.41 -20.43
N PHE A 113 2.16 -4.10 -19.13
CA PHE A 113 2.72 -5.08 -18.16
C PHE A 113 1.81 -6.29 -17.89
N VAL A 114 0.53 -6.19 -18.27
CA VAL A 114 -0.44 -7.26 -18.17
C VAL A 114 -1.07 -7.41 -19.56
N SER A 115 -0.94 -8.58 -20.18
CA SER A 115 -1.64 -8.92 -21.44
C SER A 115 -3.13 -8.58 -21.30
N GLU A 116 -3.77 -8.04 -22.33
CA GLU A 116 -5.21 -7.69 -22.32
C GLU A 116 -6.09 -8.86 -21.83
N SER A 117 -5.70 -10.10 -22.13
CA SER A 117 -6.37 -11.32 -21.65
C SER A 117 -6.29 -11.56 -20.14
N ARG A 118 -5.35 -10.92 -19.44
CA ARG A 118 -5.17 -10.97 -17.98
C ARG A 118 -5.40 -9.60 -17.33
N SER A 119 -5.80 -8.58 -18.10
CA SER A 119 -6.12 -7.27 -17.55
C SER A 119 -7.36 -7.40 -16.68
N ILE A 120 -7.13 -7.21 -15.39
CA ILE A 120 -8.14 -7.22 -14.32
C ILE A 120 -8.93 -5.90 -14.32
N ILE A 121 -8.52 -4.90 -15.10
CA ILE A 121 -9.10 -3.56 -15.07
C ILE A 121 -10.14 -3.43 -16.21
N PRO A 122 -11.43 -3.22 -15.90
CA PRO A 122 -12.44 -2.89 -16.91
C PRO A 122 -12.02 -1.69 -17.77
N GLU A 123 -12.33 -1.71 -19.07
CA GLU A 123 -12.06 -0.58 -19.98
C GLU A 123 -12.74 0.73 -19.54
N SER A 124 -13.83 0.62 -18.78
CA SER A 124 -14.60 1.75 -18.23
C SER A 124 -14.10 2.28 -16.89
N SER A 125 -13.16 1.59 -16.23
CA SER A 125 -12.58 2.06 -14.97
C SER A 125 -11.35 2.91 -15.26
N SER A 126 -11.40 4.15 -14.77
CA SER A 126 -10.25 5.04 -14.63
C SER A 126 -9.02 4.26 -14.18
N LYS A 127 -7.93 4.37 -14.96
CA LYS A 127 -6.62 3.72 -14.74
C LYS A 127 -6.29 3.60 -13.24
N ILE A 128 -5.97 2.38 -12.77
CA ILE A 128 -5.48 2.16 -11.41
C ILE A 128 -4.28 3.06 -11.16
N ARG A 129 -4.26 3.73 -10.01
CA ARG A 129 -3.12 4.52 -9.55
C ARG A 129 -2.38 3.73 -8.50
N ILE A 130 -1.07 3.64 -8.64
CA ILE A 130 -0.19 2.92 -7.71
C ILE A 130 0.62 3.97 -6.94
N GLU A 131 0.47 4.00 -5.63
CA GLU A 131 1.36 4.73 -4.74
C GLU A 131 2.51 3.81 -4.32
N LEU A 132 3.71 4.07 -4.82
CA LEU A 132 4.93 3.37 -4.45
C LEU A 132 5.58 4.11 -3.27
N ILE A 133 5.79 3.41 -2.17
CA ILE A 133 6.47 3.94 -0.99
C ILE A 133 7.86 3.33 -0.90
N ASP A 134 8.88 4.14 -1.16
CA ASP A 134 10.26 3.75 -0.86
C ASP A 134 10.50 3.97 0.63
N THR A 135 10.99 2.93 1.31
CA THR A 135 11.30 3.01 2.74
C THR A 135 12.80 3.02 2.97
N PRO A 136 13.28 3.69 4.03
CA PRO A 136 14.66 3.56 4.49
C PRO A 136 15.05 2.11 4.84
N GLY A 137 16.35 1.82 4.91
CA GLY A 137 16.82 0.48 5.29
C GLY A 137 16.39 0.09 6.71
N LEU A 138 16.02 -1.18 6.89
CA LEU A 138 15.56 -1.69 8.18
C LEU A 138 16.67 -1.91 9.22
N ASP A 139 17.94 -1.91 8.80
CA ASP A 139 19.13 -2.16 9.63
C ASP A 139 19.99 -0.92 9.91
N GLU A 140 19.45 0.29 9.68
CA GLU A 140 20.14 1.56 9.98
C GLU A 140 20.25 1.86 11.49
N ILE A 141 21.16 2.78 11.84
CA ILE A 141 21.71 3.00 13.20
C ILE A 141 20.68 3.57 14.24
N ASP A 142 19.44 3.89 13.87
CA ASP A 142 18.37 4.40 14.77
C ASP A 142 17.21 3.41 14.99
N GLY A 143 17.54 2.19 15.42
CA GLY A 143 16.68 1.00 15.36
C GLY A 143 15.22 1.14 15.85
N GLN A 144 14.94 1.87 16.94
CA GLN A 144 13.57 1.99 17.46
C GLN A 144 12.71 2.94 16.62
N ALA A 145 13.20 4.14 16.33
CA ALA A 145 12.49 5.11 15.50
C ALA A 145 12.22 4.54 14.09
N ARG A 146 13.17 3.77 13.56
CA ARG A 146 13.02 3.12 12.26
C ARG A 146 12.03 1.95 12.29
N ALA A 147 12.00 1.16 13.36
CA ALA A 147 11.01 0.11 13.53
C ALA A 147 9.59 0.68 13.59
N ASP A 148 9.39 1.80 14.29
CA ASP A 148 8.08 2.43 14.41
C ASP A 148 7.64 3.07 13.09
N MET A 149 8.56 3.71 12.37
CA MET A 149 8.33 4.18 11.01
C MET A 149 7.96 3.04 10.05
N ALA A 150 8.66 1.91 10.11
CA ALA A 150 8.38 0.74 9.27
C ALA A 150 6.99 0.16 9.56
N LYS A 151 6.59 0.08 10.83
CA LYS A 151 5.25 -0.35 11.23
C LYS A 151 4.17 0.58 10.68
N GLU A 152 4.38 1.90 10.76
CA GLU A 152 3.39 2.86 10.27
C GLU A 152 3.24 2.78 8.75
N VAL A 153 4.36 2.66 8.00
CA VAL A 153 4.30 2.45 6.54
C VAL A 153 3.62 1.13 6.21
N ALA A 154 3.95 0.04 6.91
CA ALA A 154 3.34 -1.28 6.68
C ALA A 154 1.82 -1.27 6.97
N ARG A 155 1.37 -0.53 8.00
CA ARG A 155 -0.05 -0.36 8.33
C ARG A 155 -0.82 0.29 7.19
N GLN A 156 -0.23 1.31 6.57
CA GLN A 156 -0.82 2.07 5.47
C GLN A 156 -0.79 1.35 4.12
N ALA A 157 0.15 0.42 3.92
CA ALA A 157 0.30 -0.34 2.69
C ALA A 157 -0.85 -1.33 2.46
N ASP A 158 -1.16 -1.58 1.18
CA ASP A 158 -2.07 -2.63 0.74
C ASP A 158 -1.28 -3.89 0.30
N LEU A 159 -0.01 -3.70 -0.09
CA LEU A 159 0.94 -4.74 -0.46
C LEU A 159 2.34 -4.35 0.02
N ILE A 160 3.10 -5.33 0.49
CA ILE A 160 4.51 -5.20 0.84
C ILE A 160 5.35 -5.90 -0.23
N LEU A 161 6.32 -5.19 -0.81
CA LEU A 161 7.39 -5.74 -1.63
C LEU A 161 8.68 -5.73 -0.78
N PHE A 162 9.25 -6.89 -0.51
CA PHE A 162 10.46 -7.00 0.29
C PHE A 162 11.66 -7.38 -0.58
N VAL A 163 12.61 -6.46 -0.73
CA VAL A 163 13.75 -6.58 -1.64
C VAL A 163 14.94 -7.22 -0.94
N ILE A 164 15.45 -8.29 -1.55
CA ILE A 164 16.68 -8.98 -1.18
C ILE A 164 17.68 -8.95 -2.35
N SER A 165 18.98 -8.93 -2.05
CA SER A 165 20.04 -8.90 -3.10
C SER A 165 20.75 -10.25 -3.27
N GLY A 166 20.28 -11.31 -2.62
CA GLY A 166 20.91 -12.63 -2.59
C GLY A 166 20.21 -13.55 -1.59
N ASP A 167 20.96 -14.48 -1.01
CA ASP A 167 20.44 -15.39 0.02
C ASP A 167 19.93 -14.62 1.24
N ILE A 168 18.81 -15.09 1.79
CA ILE A 168 18.19 -14.45 2.95
C ILE A 168 19.07 -14.57 4.19
N THR A 169 19.45 -13.42 4.75
CA THR A 169 20.19 -13.35 6.01
C THR A 169 19.24 -13.49 7.21
N ARG A 170 19.80 -13.80 8.38
CA ARG A 170 19.04 -13.85 9.65
C ARG A 170 18.36 -12.52 9.98
N THR A 171 19.00 -11.40 9.64
CA THR A 171 18.46 -10.05 9.85
C THR A 171 17.26 -9.79 8.95
N GLU A 172 17.35 -10.14 7.66
CA GLU A 172 16.23 -10.02 6.70
C GLU A 172 15.07 -10.92 7.09
N TYR A 173 15.35 -12.16 7.53
CA TYR A 173 14.33 -13.07 8.01
C TYR A 173 13.55 -12.50 9.22
N LYS A 174 14.27 -11.92 10.19
CA LYS A 174 13.62 -11.28 11.34
C LYS A 174 12.75 -10.09 10.91
N ALA A 175 13.28 -9.23 10.04
CA ALA A 175 12.55 -8.10 9.49
C ALA A 175 11.25 -8.53 8.77
N LEU A 176 11.30 -9.63 8.01
CA LEU A 176 10.11 -10.22 7.38
C LEU A 176 9.10 -10.73 8.41
N CYS A 177 9.57 -11.41 9.47
CA CYS A 177 8.68 -11.84 10.56
C CYS A 177 7.96 -10.66 11.22
N ASP A 178 8.67 -9.55 11.43
CA ASP A 178 8.10 -8.34 12.02
C ASP A 178 7.08 -7.69 11.08
N LEU A 179 7.41 -7.53 9.78
CA LEU A 179 6.49 -6.99 8.78
C LEU A 179 5.23 -7.86 8.58
N ARG A 180 5.37 -9.18 8.69
CA ARG A 180 4.24 -10.11 8.58
C ARG A 180 3.18 -9.88 9.67
N GLN A 181 3.55 -9.29 10.81
CA GLN A 181 2.59 -8.95 11.87
C GLN A 181 1.55 -7.92 11.40
N ALA A 182 1.85 -7.14 10.36
CA ALA A 182 0.89 -6.22 9.73
C ALA A 182 -0.20 -6.94 8.91
N GLN A 183 -0.07 -8.26 8.70
CA GLN A 183 -1.01 -9.11 7.96
C GLN A 183 -1.33 -8.60 6.54
N LYS A 184 -0.38 -7.90 5.92
CA LYS A 184 -0.48 -7.47 4.53
C LYS A 184 0.02 -8.59 3.62
N PRO A 185 -0.54 -8.71 2.40
CA PRO A 185 0.11 -9.47 1.33
C PRO A 185 1.57 -9.06 1.21
N LEU A 186 2.47 -10.03 1.13
CA LEU A 186 3.91 -9.82 1.07
C LEU A 186 4.48 -10.60 -0.10
N ILE A 187 5.25 -9.90 -0.93
CA ILE A 187 6.02 -10.45 -2.05
C ILE A 187 7.51 -10.29 -1.73
N LEU A 188 8.28 -11.34 -2.03
CA LEU A 188 9.74 -11.37 -1.97
C LEU A 188 10.30 -11.20 -3.39
#